data_AF-A0A416JUC6-F1
#
_entry.id   AF-A0A416JUC6-F1
#
_cell.length_a   1.000
_cell.length_b   1.000
_cell.length_c   1.000
_cell.angle_alpha   90.00
_cell.angle_beta   90.00
_cell.angle_gamma   90.00
#
_symmetry.space_group_name_H-M   'P 1'
#
loop_
_entity.id
_entity.type
_entity.pdbx_description
1 polymer ?
#
loop_
_entity_poly.entity_id
_entity_poly.type
_entity_poly.pdbx_seq_one_letter_code
_entity_poly.pdbx_strand_id
1 'polypeptide(L)'
;MIALFLDMENDEVRIVTVNGLQNYCRLIGCDCIEIVNREIRGKRYDIICDDEGLLKAEPQVSAVNGRGEAMLVGNLIICGEADADGNETSLAEEDIIHIRQSILILPTINNPSFHHILCFTEY
;
A
#
# COMPACT_ATOMS: atom_id res chain seq x y z
N MET A 1 -10.83 10.25 4.22
CA MET A 1 -9.66 10.76 3.47
C MET A 1 -9.65 10.23 2.05
N ILE A 2 -8.93 10.89 1.14
CA ILE A 2 -8.58 10.38 -0.19
C ILE A 2 -7.29 9.57 -0.07
N ALA A 3 -7.28 8.35 -0.61
CA ALA A 3 -6.15 7.43 -0.58
C ALA A 3 -6.00 6.69 -1.91
N LEU A 4 -4.85 6.07 -2.14
CA LEU A 4 -4.63 5.16 -3.26
C LEU A 4 -4.73 3.72 -2.77
N PHE A 5 -5.59 2.93 -3.41
CA PHE A 5 -5.75 1.51 -3.10
C PHE A 5 -5.07 0.66 -4.15
N LEU A 6 -4.13 -0.18 -3.70
CA LEU A 6 -3.50 -1.23 -4.49
C LEU A 6 -4.22 -2.54 -4.19
N ASP A 7 -5.06 -2.96 -5.13
CA ASP A 7 -5.89 -4.16 -5.06
C ASP A 7 -5.14 -5.33 -5.69
N MET A 8 -4.53 -6.17 -4.86
CA MET A 8 -3.76 -7.32 -5.33
C MET A 8 -4.65 -8.46 -5.82
N GLU A 9 -5.91 -8.51 -5.36
CA GLU A 9 -6.85 -9.56 -5.78
C GLU A 9 -7.35 -9.33 -7.21
N ASN A 10 -7.62 -8.07 -7.56
CA ASN A 10 -8.12 -7.68 -8.87
C ASN A 10 -7.03 -7.09 -9.80
N ASP A 11 -5.79 -6.95 -9.30
CA ASP A 11 -4.66 -6.30 -9.99
C ASP A 11 -5.00 -4.87 -10.47
N GLU A 12 -5.53 -4.05 -9.57
CA GLU A 12 -5.97 -2.69 -9.87
C GLU A 12 -5.36 -1.64 -8.93
N VAL A 13 -5.18 -0.43 -9.47
CA VAL A 13 -4.79 0.75 -8.68
C VAL A 13 -5.84 1.85 -8.82
N ARG A 14 -6.63 2.09 -7.76
CA ARG A 14 -7.73 3.05 -7.78
C ARG A 14 -7.67 4.05 -6.63
N ILE A 15 -8.19 5.24 -6.88
CA ILE A 15 -8.39 6.25 -5.83
C ILE A 15 -9.63 5.84 -5.04
N VAL A 16 -9.54 5.89 -3.71
CA VAL A 16 -10.63 5.55 -2.81
C VAL A 16 -10.85 6.65 -1.78
N THR A 17 -12.10 6.81 -1.37
CA THR A 17 -12.44 7.58 -0.17
C THR A 17 -12.67 6.61 0.97
N VAL A 18 -11.82 6.67 1.98
CA VAL A 18 -11.86 5.78 3.15
C VAL A 18 -12.14 6.59 4.42
N ASN A 19 -12.98 6.05 5.31
CA ASN A 19 -13.34 6.69 6.56
C ASN A 19 -13.31 5.66 7.70
N GLY A 20 -12.21 5.67 8.46
CA GLY A 20 -12.03 4.87 9.66
C GLY A 20 -11.83 3.38 9.44
N LEU A 21 -11.64 2.67 10.56
CA LEU A 21 -11.22 1.28 10.64
C LEU A 21 -12.08 0.31 9.81
N GLN A 22 -13.40 0.47 9.82
CA GLN A 22 -14.30 -0.43 9.08
C GLN A 22 -14.03 -0.41 7.56
N ASN A 23 -13.67 0.74 7.01
CA ASN A 23 -13.33 0.85 5.58
C ASN A 23 -11.97 0.22 5.29
N TYR A 24 -11.00 0.41 6.18
CA TYR A 24 -9.69 -0.23 6.09
C TYR A 24 -9.83 -1.75 6.08
N CYS A 25 -10.43 -2.33 7.13
CA CYS A 25 -10.66 -3.77 7.25
C CYS A 25 -11.36 -4.37 6.03
N ARG A 26 -12.38 -3.69 5.49
CA ARG A 26 -13.10 -4.15 4.29
C ARG A 26 -12.22 -4.19 3.04
N LEU A 27 -11.36 -3.18 2.84
CA LEU A 27 -10.51 -3.09 1.66
C LEU A 27 -9.28 -3.99 1.76
N ILE A 28 -8.67 -4.08 2.93
CA ILE A 28 -7.55 -5.00 3.16
C ILE A 28 -8.05 -6.47 3.16
N GLY A 29 -9.28 -6.70 3.60
CA GLY A 29 -9.90 -8.02 3.65
C GLY A 29 -9.59 -8.77 4.95
N CYS A 30 -9.41 -8.03 6.05
CA CYS A 30 -9.03 -8.58 7.35
C CYS A 30 -9.58 -7.77 8.52
N ASP A 31 -9.66 -8.39 9.70
CA ASP A 31 -10.15 -7.74 10.92
C ASP A 31 -9.06 -6.96 11.69
N CYS A 32 -7.79 -7.29 11.44
CA CYS A 32 -6.62 -6.63 12.03
C CYS A 32 -5.83 -5.94 10.93
N ILE A 33 -5.56 -4.65 11.12
CA ILE A 33 -4.71 -3.85 10.23
C ILE A 33 -3.59 -3.20 11.02
N GLU A 34 -2.53 -2.87 10.31
CA GLU A 34 -1.44 -2.04 10.79
C GLU A 34 -1.32 -0.81 9.91
N ILE A 35 -0.86 0.28 10.52
CA ILE A 35 -0.53 1.51 9.82
C ILE A 35 0.97 1.67 9.96
N VAL A 36 1.66 1.57 8.83
CA VAL A 36 3.10 1.68 8.77
C VAL A 36 3.48 2.92 7.97
N ASN A 37 4.44 3.68 8.48
CA ASN A 37 4.96 4.83 7.77
C ASN A 37 6.19 4.40 6.95
N ARG A 38 6.20 4.71 5.66
CA ARG A 38 7.24 4.29 4.71
C ARG A 38 7.64 5.45 3.82
N GLU A 39 8.91 5.48 3.44
CA GLU A 39 9.40 6.39 2.41
C GLU A 39 9.19 5.78 1.02
N ILE A 40 8.65 6.56 0.08
CA ILE A 40 8.58 6.22 -1.33
C ILE A 40 9.36 7.31 -2.06
N ARG A 41 10.49 6.97 -2.68
CA ARG A 41 11.35 7.89 -3.46
C ARG A 41 11.63 9.25 -2.78
N GLY A 42 11.90 9.27 -1.48
CA GLY A 42 12.23 10.49 -0.73
C GLY A 42 11.06 11.24 -0.09
N LYS A 43 9.82 10.75 -0.22
CA LYS A 43 8.64 11.30 0.48
C LYS A 43 7.95 10.23 1.32
N ARG A 44 7.55 10.57 2.55
CA ARG A 44 6.92 9.64 3.49
C ARG A 44 5.41 9.62 3.33
N TYR A 45 4.83 8.45 3.54
CA TYR A 45 3.41 8.15 3.45
C TYR A 45 3.05 7.13 4.50
N ASP A 46 1.80 7.18 4.95
CA ASP A 46 1.24 6.11 5.75
C ASP A 46 0.63 5.05 4.83
N ILE A 47 0.82 3.79 5.20
CA ILE A 47 0.32 2.64 4.47
C ILE A 47 -0.45 1.77 5.45
N ILE A 48 -1.74 1.62 5.19
CA ILE A 48 -2.60 0.68 5.91
C ILE A 48 -2.53 -0.68 5.21
N CYS A 49 -2.17 -1.71 5.96
CA CYS A 49 -1.93 -3.05 5.45
C CYS A 49 -2.10 -4.13 6.54
N ASP A 50 -1.92 -5.38 6.16
CA ASP A 50 -1.68 -6.50 7.08
C ASP A 50 -0.17 -6.81 7.05
N ASP A 51 0.63 -6.13 7.89
CA ASP A 51 2.11 -6.23 7.84
C ASP A 51 2.61 -7.63 8.24
N GLU A 52 1.86 -8.34 9.09
CA GLU A 52 2.22 -9.71 9.46
C GLU A 52 2.00 -10.69 8.29
N GLY A 53 1.07 -10.38 7.36
CA GLY A 53 0.72 -11.24 6.23
C GLY A 53 0.19 -12.62 6.64
N LEU A 54 -0.14 -12.82 7.92
CA LEU A 54 -0.54 -14.10 8.50
C LEU A 54 -2.01 -14.42 8.24
N LEU A 55 -2.79 -13.45 7.77
CA LEU A 55 -4.23 -13.60 7.59
C LEU A 55 -4.59 -14.31 6.28
N LYS A 56 -3.64 -14.44 5.34
CA LYS A 56 -3.78 -15.21 4.10
C LYS A 56 -2.65 -16.24 3.98
N ALA A 57 -2.97 -17.44 3.51
CA ALA A 57 -2.01 -18.55 3.44
C ALA A 57 -0.80 -18.28 2.54
N GLU A 58 -0.96 -17.45 1.51
CA GLU A 58 0.09 -17.07 0.55
C GLU A 58 -0.09 -15.60 0.14
N PRO A 59 0.37 -14.63 0.95
CA PRO A 59 0.18 -13.22 0.65
C PRO A 59 1.13 -12.79 -0.48
N GLN A 60 0.58 -12.09 -1.48
CA GLN A 60 1.35 -11.61 -2.63
C GLN A 60 2.16 -10.38 -2.27
N VAL A 61 3.41 -10.28 -2.76
CA VAL A 61 4.24 -9.08 -2.55
C VAL A 61 3.61 -7.89 -3.26
N SER A 62 3.33 -6.83 -2.50
CA SER A 62 2.69 -5.61 -3.01
C SER A 62 3.61 -4.40 -2.95
N ALA A 63 4.67 -4.45 -2.14
CA ALA A 63 5.72 -3.44 -2.12
C ALA A 63 7.13 -4.04 -2.03
N VAL A 64 8.08 -3.38 -2.70
CA VAL A 64 9.51 -3.72 -2.67
C VAL A 64 10.39 -2.47 -2.50
N ASN A 65 11.56 -2.65 -1.91
CA ASN A 65 12.56 -1.58 -1.79
C ASN A 65 13.38 -1.38 -3.07
N GLY A 66 14.32 -0.44 -3.06
CA GLY A 66 15.21 -0.16 -4.20
C GLY A 66 16.14 -1.30 -4.60
N ARG A 67 16.25 -2.36 -3.77
CA ARG A 67 16.99 -3.59 -4.06
C ARG A 67 16.11 -4.73 -4.55
N GLY A 68 14.79 -4.52 -4.60
CA GLY A 68 13.81 -5.55 -4.94
C GLY A 68 13.49 -6.52 -3.80
N GLU A 69 13.89 -6.20 -2.57
CA GLU A 69 13.52 -6.98 -1.39
C GLU A 69 12.06 -6.65 -1.02
N ALA A 70 11.29 -7.67 -0.62
CA ALA A 70 9.89 -7.50 -0.25
C ALA A 70 9.76 -6.65 1.02
N MET A 71 8.84 -5.69 0.99
CA MET A 71 8.61 -4.74 2.07
C MET A 71 7.22 -4.89 2.68
N LEU A 72 6.20 -5.11 1.85
CA LEU A 72 4.82 -5.31 2.26
C LEU A 72 4.15 -6.34 1.35
N VAL A 73 3.08 -6.94 1.85
CA VAL A 73 2.30 -7.95 1.15
C VAL A 73 0.81 -7.64 1.20
N GLY A 74 0.04 -8.24 0.30
CA GLY A 74 -1.41 -8.10 0.24
C GLY A 74 -1.86 -6.70 -0.22
N ASN A 75 -3.15 -6.43 -0.06
CA ASN A 75 -3.73 -5.15 -0.44
C ASN A 75 -3.15 -4.01 0.39
N LEU A 76 -2.92 -2.86 -0.24
CA LEU A 76 -2.39 -1.66 0.44
C LEU A 76 -3.33 -0.48 0.25
N ILE A 77 -3.54 0.30 1.31
CA ILE A 77 -4.14 1.63 1.23
C ILE A 77 -3.05 2.64 1.58
N ILE A 78 -2.69 3.49 0.62
CA ILE A 78 -1.62 4.48 0.77
C ILE A 78 -2.26 5.84 0.97
N CYS A 79 -1.85 6.56 2.01
CA CYS A 79 -2.35 7.88 2.35
C CYS A 79 -1.24 8.86 2.76
N GLY A 80 -1.61 10.12 2.96
CA GLY A 80 -0.69 11.12 3.49
C GLY A 80 -0.36 10.83 4.96
N GLU A 81 0.79 11.31 5.40
CA GLU A 81 1.25 11.16 6.78
C GLU A 81 0.22 11.69 7.78
N ALA A 82 0.13 11.02 8.92
CA ALA A 82 -0.72 11.44 10.02
C ALA A 82 -0.43 12.87 10.46
N ASP A 83 -1.48 13.60 10.82
CA ASP A 83 -1.36 14.92 11.41
C ASP A 83 -0.84 14.87 12.86
N ALA A 84 -0.70 16.03 13.50
CA ALA A 84 -0.19 16.14 14.87
C ALA A 84 -1.06 15.40 15.91
N ASP A 85 -2.33 15.11 15.58
CA ASP A 85 -3.27 14.39 16.42
C ASP A 85 -3.29 12.89 16.11
N GLY A 86 -2.47 12.43 15.15
CA GLY A 86 -2.37 11.04 14.73
C GLY A 86 -3.45 10.60 13.73
N ASN A 87 -4.17 11.53 13.10
CA ASN A 87 -5.18 11.19 12.10
C ASN A 87 -4.55 11.17 10.71
N GLU A 88 -4.84 10.13 9.94
CA GLU A 88 -4.31 9.96 8.59
C GLU A 88 -4.88 11.03 7.64
N THR A 89 -4.02 11.58 6.77
CA THR A 89 -4.36 12.73 5.93
C THR A 89 -4.55 12.37 4.45
N SER A 90 -5.42 13.11 3.76
CA SER A 90 -5.72 12.81 2.35
C SER A 90 -4.52 13.06 1.45
N LEU A 91 -4.32 12.20 0.43
CA LEU A 91 -3.34 12.46 -0.62
C LEU A 91 -3.72 13.70 -1.43
N ALA A 92 -2.74 14.54 -1.73
CA ALA A 92 -2.88 15.56 -2.76
C ALA A 92 -2.73 14.93 -4.16
N GLU A 93 -3.17 15.63 -5.20
CA GLU A 93 -3.04 15.16 -6.60
C GLU A 93 -1.58 14.89 -6.99
N GLU A 94 -0.65 15.73 -6.52
CA GLU A 94 0.79 15.54 -6.74
C GLU A 94 1.32 14.25 -6.09
N ASP A 95 0.77 13.86 -4.94
CA ASP A 95 1.13 12.63 -4.24
C ASP A 95 0.66 11.41 -5.01
N ILE A 96 -0.57 11.46 -5.52
CA ILE A 96 -1.13 10.38 -6.34
C ILE A 96 -0.27 10.16 -7.58
N ILE A 97 0.13 11.24 -8.26
CA ILE A 97 1.04 11.17 -9.42
C ILE A 97 2.40 10.59 -9.00
N HIS A 98 2.95 11.07 -7.89
CA HIS A 98 4.25 10.64 -7.37
C HIS A 98 4.27 9.13 -7.02
N ILE A 99 3.26 8.65 -6.29
CA ILE A 99 3.13 7.24 -5.92
C ILE A 99 2.93 6.38 -7.16
N ARG A 100 2.08 6.80 -8.11
CA ARG A 100 1.84 6.05 -9.36
C ARG A 100 3.10 5.89 -10.22
N GLN A 101 4.00 6.86 -10.24
CA GLN A 101 5.29 6.72 -10.92
C GLN A 101 6.20 5.65 -10.28
N SER A 102 5.89 5.26 -9.04
CA SER A 102 6.61 4.23 -8.29
C SER A 102 5.89 2.88 -8.35
N ILE A 103 4.73 2.78 -9.00
CA ILE A 103 4.03 1.51 -9.21
C ILE A 103 4.41 0.94 -10.57
N LEU A 104 5.00 -0.25 -10.57
CA LEU A 104 5.42 -0.95 -11.78
C LEU A 104 4.65 -2.27 -11.93
N ILE A 105 4.47 -2.72 -13.17
CA ILE A 105 3.88 -4.03 -13.46
C ILE A 105 5.03 -5.03 -13.61
N LEU A 106 5.20 -5.90 -12.61
CA LEU A 106 6.34 -6.80 -12.49
C LEU A 106 5.89 -8.21 -12.05
N PRO A 107 6.63 -9.26 -12.42
CA PRO A 107 6.48 -10.58 -11.81
C PRO A 107 7.31 -10.65 -10.51
N THR A 108 6.98 -11.60 -9.65
CA THR A 108 7.80 -11.94 -8.47
C THR A 108 8.32 -13.37 -8.59
N ILE A 109 9.33 -13.72 -7.78
CA ILE A 109 9.92 -15.08 -7.79
C ILE A 109 8.85 -16.14 -7.47
N ASN A 110 7.96 -15.83 -6.52
CA ASN A 110 6.93 -16.77 -6.06
C ASN A 110 5.63 -16.68 -6.87
N ASN A 111 5.41 -15.58 -7.59
CA ASN A 111 4.27 -15.41 -8.51
C ASN A 111 4.76 -14.85 -9.86
N PRO A 112 4.90 -15.69 -10.89
CA PRO A 112 5.45 -15.27 -12.19
C PRO A 112 4.46 -14.42 -13.01
N SER A 113 3.23 -14.23 -12.55
CA SER A 113 2.26 -13.34 -13.19
C SER A 113 2.65 -11.88 -12.97
N PHE A 114 2.55 -11.07 -14.03
CA PHE A 114 2.74 -9.63 -13.94
C PHE A 114 1.57 -8.99 -13.20
N HIS A 115 1.88 -8.18 -12.19
CA HIS A 115 0.89 -7.44 -11.40
C HIS A 115 1.50 -6.12 -10.89
N HIS A 116 0.67 -5.21 -10.41
CA HIS A 116 1.08 -3.92 -9.87
C HIS A 116 1.84 -4.09 -8.55
N ILE A 117 3.06 -3.57 -8.48
CA ILE A 117 3.91 -3.57 -7.29
C ILE A 117 4.37 -2.14 -7.01
N LEU A 118 4.26 -1.70 -5.77
CA LEU A 118 4.84 -0.45 -5.29
C LEU A 118 6.35 -0.59 -5.08
N CYS A 119 7.15 0.03 -5.94
CA CYS A 119 8.61 -0.02 -5.89
C CYS A 119 9.21 1.15 -5.12
N PHE A 120 10.47 1.00 -4.71
CA PHE A 120 11.23 2.02 -3.97
C PHE A 120 10.60 2.39 -2.63
N THR A 121 10.00 1.41 -1.96
CA THR A 121 9.45 1.54 -0.61
C THR A 121 10.56 1.26 0.41
N GLU A 122 10.83 2.22 1.29
CA GLU A 122 11.90 2.15 2.30
C GLU A 122 11.32 2.40 3.70
N TYR A 123 12.10 2.08 4.75
CA TYR A 123 11.74 2.32 6.16
C TYR A 123 11.80 3.81 6.56
#